data_AF-A0A2V6DWL9-F1
#
_entry.id   AF-A0A2V6DWL9-F1
#
_cell.length_a   1.000
_cell.length_b   1.000
_cell.length_c   1.000
_cell.angle_alpha   90.00
_cell.angle_beta   90.00
_cell.angle_gamma   90.00
#
_symmetry.space_group_name_H-M   'P 1'
#
loop_
_entity.id
_entity.type
_entity.pdbx_description
1 polymer ?
#
loop_
_entity_poly.entity_id
_entity_poly.type
_entity_poly.pdbx_seq_one_letter_code
_entity_poly.pdbx_strand_id
1 'polypeptide(L)' 'MEASEREVYRAAIHGDREAFEMIIRTQSRALFAIAYGILQNREEAEDAVQDALVKAWKSRWRLRDPEKFPAWLCMIARHR' A
#
# COMPACT_ATOMS: atom_id res chain seq x y z
N MET A 1 10.28 8.56 -13.51
CA MET A 1 10.51 7.32 -12.73
C MET A 1 11.46 6.44 -13.51
N GLU A 2 12.44 5.84 -12.83
CA GLU A 2 13.34 4.85 -13.47
C GLU A 2 12.50 3.63 -13.91
N ALA A 3 12.82 3.02 -15.05
CA ALA A 3 12.07 1.90 -15.61
C ALA A 3 11.84 0.75 -14.60
N SER A 4 12.79 0.57 -13.68
CA SER A 4 12.74 -0.39 -12.57
C SER A 4 11.53 -0.22 -11.65
N GLU A 5 11.16 1.02 -11.30
CA GLU A 5 10.08 1.27 -10.34
C GLU A 5 8.70 0.90 -10.93
N ARG A 6 8.49 1.24 -12.20
CA ARG A 6 7.27 0.88 -12.93
C ARG A 6 7.15 -0.64 -13.08
N GLU A 7 8.26 -1.35 -13.28
CA GLU A 7 8.29 -2.81 -13.35
C GLU A 7 7.95 -3.45 -12.01
N VAL A 8 8.49 -2.93 -10.90
CA VAL A 8 8.14 -3.37 -9.54
C VAL A 8 6.64 -3.18 -9.28
N TYR A 9 6.07 -2.03 -9.61
CA TYR A 9 4.62 -1.81 -9.47
C TYR A 9 3.80 -2.77 -10.32
N ARG A 10 4.23 -3.03 -11.55
CA ARG A 10 3.56 -3.98 -12.44
C ARG A 10 3.62 -5.41 -11.90
N ALA A 11 4.78 -5.86 -11.44
CA ALA A 11 4.97 -7.18 -10.84
C ALA A 11 4.04 -7.36 -9.62
N ALA A 12 4.00 -6.35 -8.74
CA ALA A 12 3.11 -6.36 -7.57
C ALA A 12 1.63 -6.47 -7.96
N ILE A 13 1.16 -5.72 -8.97
CA ILE A 13 -0.21 -5.80 -9.50
C ILE A 13 -0.54 -7.23 -9.98
N HIS A 14 0.42 -7.90 -10.61
CA HIS A 14 0.27 -9.25 -11.12
C HIS A 14 0.49 -10.36 -10.08
N GLY A 15 0.78 -10.02 -8.83
CA GLY A 15 0.87 -10.99 -7.72
C GLY A 15 2.28 -11.41 -7.34
N ASP A 16 3.30 -10.71 -7.80
CA ASP A 16 4.64 -10.84 -7.22
C ASP A 16 4.63 -10.33 -5.78
N ARG A 17 4.88 -11.25 -4.85
CA ARG A 17 4.85 -10.98 -3.41
C ARG A 17 6.07 -10.17 -2.97
N GLU A 18 7.24 -10.40 -3.55
CA GLU A 18 8.46 -9.69 -3.18
C GLU A 18 8.37 -8.23 -3.65
N ALA A 19 7.89 -8.01 -4.87
CA ALA A 19 7.64 -6.67 -5.38
C ALA A 19 6.63 -5.92 -4.52
N PHE A 20 5.53 -6.57 -4.11
CA PHE A 20 4.55 -5.99 -3.21
C PHE A 20 5.17 -5.66 -1.84
N GLU A 21 5.98 -6.57 -1.28
CA GLU A 21 6.67 -6.38 0.00
C GLU A 21 7.61 -5.16 -0.03
N MET A 22 8.38 -4.99 -1.11
CA MET A 22 9.27 -3.83 -1.28
C MET A 22 8.49 -2.50 -1.24
N ILE A 23 7.33 -2.46 -1.89
CA ILE A 23 6.48 -1.26 -1.92
C ILE A 23 5.93 -0.97 -0.52
N ILE A 24 5.35 -1.96 0.16
CA ILE A 24 4.73 -1.74 1.47
C ILE A 24 5.77 -1.41 2.55
N ARG A 25 7.01 -1.94 2.47
CA ARG A 25 8.08 -1.57 3.40
C ARG A 25 8.37 -0.08 3.34
N THR A 26 8.35 0.50 2.14
CA THR A 26 8.56 1.94 1.93
C THR A 26 7.36 2.78 2.40
N GLN A 27 6.13 2.30 2.16
CA GLN A 27 4.90 3.08 2.41
C GLN A 27 4.31 2.91 3.81
N SER A 28 4.55 1.78 4.47
CA SER A 28 3.96 1.40 5.77
C SER A 28 4.17 2.46 6.86
N ARG A 29 5.36 3.07 6.93
CA ARG A 29 5.65 4.14 7.90
C ARG A 29 4.78 5.38 7.67
N ALA A 30 4.57 5.76 6.42
CA ALA A 30 3.72 6.91 6.07
C ALA A 30 2.25 6.61 6.38
N LEU A 31 1.77 5.41 6.05
CA LEU A 31 0.41 4.97 6.36
C LEU A 31 0.17 4.91 7.88
N PHE A 32 1.13 4.39 8.64
CA PHE A 32 1.06 4.35 10.10
C PHE A 32 1.01 5.75 10.70
N ALA A 33 1.85 6.69 10.23
CA ALA A 33 1.82 8.07 10.71
C ALA A 33 0.46 8.75 10.48
N ILE A 34 -0.17 8.50 9.33
CA ILE A 34 -1.52 9.01 9.02
C ILE A 34 -2.56 8.37 9.94
N ALA A 35 -2.57 7.04 10.07
CA ALA A 35 -3.52 6.32 10.90
C ALA A 35 -3.41 6.72 12.37
N TYR A 36 -2.17 6.80 12.88
CA TYR A 36 -1.89 7.25 14.25
C TYR A 36 -2.32 8.70 14.48
N GLY A 37 -2.10 9.59 13.50
CA GLY A 37 -2.56 10.98 13.58
C GLY A 37 -4.07 11.11 13.79
N ILE A 38 -4.86 10.17 13.23
CA ILE A 38 -6.32 10.16 13.33
C ILE A 38 -6.80 9.43 14.60
N LEU A 39 -6.24 8.26 14.89
CA LEU A 39 -6.72 7.37 15.95
C LEU A 39 -6.10 7.69 17.31
N GLN A 40 -4.91 8.28 17.35
CA GLN A 40 -4.14 8.55 18.57
C GLN A 40 -3.92 7.31 19.44
N ASN A 41 -4.03 6.11 18.86
CA ASN A 41 -3.82 4.82 19.49
C ASN A 41 -2.91 3.97 18.59
N ARG A 42 -1.83 3.43 19.17
CA ARG A 42 -0.81 2.66 18.44
C ARG A 42 -1.37 1.36 17.87
N GLU A 43 -2.08 0.58 18.69
CA GLU A 43 -2.61 -0.73 18.28
C GLU A 43 -3.69 -0.58 17.21
N GLU A 44 -4.62 0.36 17.39
CA GLU A 44 -5.66 0.61 16.39
C GLU A 44 -5.08 1.13 15.07
N ALA A 45 -3.99 1.88 15.11
CA ALA A 45 -3.29 2.35 13.92
C ALA A 45 -2.53 1.23 13.21
N GLU A 46 -1.88 0.32 13.95
CA GLU A 46 -1.25 -0.87 13.37
C GLU A 46 -2.30 -1.75 12.69
N ASP A 47 -3.42 -2.00 13.35
CA ASP A 47 -4.55 -2.77 12.82
C ASP A 47 -5.15 -2.13 11.55
N ALA A 48 -5.37 -0.80 11.57
CA ALA A 48 -5.82 -0.06 10.39
C ALA A 48 -4.89 -0.23 9.18
N VAL A 49 -3.58 -0.15 9.41
CA VAL A 49 -2.58 -0.30 8.35
C VAL A 49 -2.60 -1.74 7.83
N GLN A 50 -2.63 -2.74 8.71
CA GLN A 50 -2.68 -4.14 8.30
C GLN A 50 -3.91 -4.44 7.44
N ASP A 51 -5.09 -3.99 7.87
CA ASP A 51 -6.33 -4.14 7.10
C ASP A 51 -6.25 -3.49 5.72
N ALA A 52 -5.68 -2.28 5.66
CA ALA A 52 -5.47 -1.59 4.40
C ALA A 52 -4.53 -2.36 3.46
N LEU A 53 -3.43 -2.91 3.98
CA LEU A 53 -2.48 -3.70 3.19
C LEU A 53 -3.11 -5.02 2.71
N VAL A 54 -3.93 -5.68 3.53
CA VAL A 54 -4.68 -6.88 3.14
C VAL A 54 -5.71 -6.56 2.05
N LYS A 55 -6.46 -5.46 2.20
CA LYS A 55 -7.40 -4.97 1.17
C LYS A 55 -6.65 -4.64 -0.14
N ALA A 56 -5.49 -4.00 -0.06
CA ALA A 56 -4.65 -3.70 -1.21
C ALA A 56 -4.18 -5.00 -1.89
N TRP A 57 -3.64 -5.97 -1.16
CA TRP A 57 -3.26 -7.25 -1.75
C TRP A 57 -4.43 -7.93 -2.46
N LYS A 58 -5.61 -7.98 -1.84
CA LYS A 58 -6.83 -8.58 -2.41
C LYS A 58 -7.44 -7.80 -3.58
N SER A 59 -7.00 -6.58 -3.87
CA SER A 59 -7.61 -5.76 -4.92
C SER A 59 -6.60 -5.20 -5.93
N ARG A 60 -5.30 -5.49 -5.77
CA ARG A 60 -4.18 -5.04 -6.62
C ARG A 60 -4.43 -5.22 -8.12
N TRP A 61 -5.08 -6.30 -8.53
CA TRP A 61 -5.38 -6.59 -9.93
C TRP A 61 -6.38 -5.62 -10.57
N ARG A 62 -7.09 -4.82 -9.77
CA ARG A 62 -7.99 -3.77 -10.25
C ARG A 62 -7.23 -2.52 -10.69
N LEU A 63 -5.98 -2.36 -10.25
CA LEU A 63 -5.13 -1.25 -10.64
C LEU A 63 -4.57 -1.51 -12.04
N ARG A 64 -5.07 -0.76 -13.03
CA ARG A 64 -4.66 -0.90 -14.43
C ARG A 64 -3.39 -0.12 -14.78
N ASP A 65 -3.11 0.91 -14.00
CA ASP A 65 -2.00 1.83 -14.22
C ASP A 65 -0.98 1.66 -13.07
N PRO A 66 0.17 1.01 -13.31
CA PRO A 66 1.21 0.81 -12.31
C PRO A 66 1.71 2.10 -11.68
N GLU A 67 1.72 3.22 -12.41
CA GLU A 67 2.23 4.50 -11.89
C GLU A 67 1.31 5.08 -10.80
N LYS A 68 0.06 4.62 -10.74
CA LYS A 68 -0.91 5.04 -9.71
C LYS A 68 -0.82 4.22 -8.43
N PHE A 69 0.06 3.22 -8.35
CA PHE A 69 0.14 2.32 -7.19
C PHE A 69 0.29 3.07 -5.85
N PRO A 70 1.21 4.05 -5.69
CA PRO A 70 1.38 4.74 -4.41
C PRO A 70 0.13 5.52 -4.01
N ALA A 71 -0.46 6.28 -4.93
CA ALA A 71 -1.68 7.05 -4.68
C ALA A 71 -2.88 6.15 -4.36
N TRP A 72 -3.00 5.03 -5.07
CA TRP A 72 -4.03 4.03 -4.85
C TRP A 72 -3.91 3.35 -3.49
N LEU A 73 -2.69 3.01 -3.05
CA LEU A 73 -2.43 2.43 -1.73
C LEU A 73 -2.84 3.41 -0.61
N CYS A 74 -2.50 4.69 -0.75
CA CYS A 74 -2.92 5.74 0.18
C CYS A 74 -4.44 5.90 0.25
N MET A 75 -5.14 5.77 -0.88
CA MET A 75 -6.62 5.79 -0.88
C MET A 75 -7.21 4.62 -0.09
N ILE A 76 -6.68 3.40 -0.26
CA ILE A 76 -7.14 2.23 0.49
C ILE A 76 -6.97 2.41 2.00
N ALA A 77 -5.86 3.00 2.43
CA ALA A 77 -5.61 3.27 3.84
C ALA A 77 -6.52 4.38 4.43
N ARG A 78 -7.01 5.30 3.60
CA ARG A 78 -7.92 6.36 4.03
C ARG A 78 -9.38 5.88 4.15
N HIS A 79 -9.78 4.92 3.34
CA HIS A 79 -11.13 4.34 3.37
C HIS A 79 -11.17 3.12 4.29
N ARG A 80 -11.44 3.35 5.59
CA ARG A 80 -11.87 2.27 6.49
C ARG A 80 -13.23 1.74 6.03
#